data_AF-A0A3R6H2G3-F1
#
_entry.id   AF-A0A3R6H2G3-F1
#
_cell.length_a   1.000
_cell.length_b   1.000
_cell.length_c   1.000
_cell.angle_alpha   90.00
_cell.angle_beta   90.00
_cell.angle_gamma   90.00
#
_symmetry.space_group_name_H-M   'P 1'
#
loop_
_entity.id
_entity.type
_entity.pdbx_description
1 polymer ?
#
loop_
_entity_poly.entity_id
_entity_poly.type
_entity_poly.pdbx_seq_one_letter_code
_entity_poly.pdbx_strand_id
1 'polypeptide(L)'
;MNDRKVYKTNDLIFEIRGKIGTMQEIFETTKITLNLVNEIIYYTRIQYCNYVSARIRRLTGYLDNIIKEISAYEEYSVLLQEVWTSLNAILQAQENRDSVLLADILESDLTPQLEQIQQINMQKIVIDYKTYWEKNGRALKIKNSALYNVIKEVKENNSEISIVPALNGQPTMKYVAEQKELTMHSMLNPEKEAEVFSRAYYNELVLTYYIWGMGMGYHVKALLKQSKQIKVVVLEPKLSILKCALEYLDFSTELEEGQLQILYGRQLLKELTSMSKEDQLLIHQPSLEIMPECAEKQALENYFVSFNSINEQKRDLDNNFFLWQKTGLSEATDVFRDKVRGKKLVIVAAGPSLQEEIGNLKKYRKDVMILSVGTVAQRLIDNGVEPDFIIMTDAWEGMYHQIEGIKKTNIPLLVLATASFSVYKYYKGIIYLLYQEGYDKAEEVANRKEYPLYSVGGSVITLALDLAIQSKPDKIILVGADMAYTDGKEHAFTNQLDGKQLENGRLVEKIGGGYVTTTKNLDIYRKWIEKRLQKDVDVKVYNVSHGAKIHGTVETSFLHAIEDME
;
A
#
# COMPACT_ATOMS: atom_id res chain seq x y z
N MET A 1 -1.80 47.48 37.22
CA MET A 1 -0.70 48.38 36.84
C MET A 1 0.51 47.52 36.54
N ASN A 2 0.80 47.30 35.26
CA ASN A 2 2.13 46.99 34.73
C ASN A 2 2.06 47.12 33.21
N ASP A 3 3.11 47.71 32.64
CA ASP A 3 3.06 48.48 31.40
C ASP A 3 2.83 47.64 30.15
N ARG A 4 1.79 48.01 29.40
CA ARG A 4 1.64 47.63 27.99
C ARG A 4 2.62 48.48 27.18
N LYS A 5 3.76 47.90 26.78
CA LYS A 5 4.54 48.44 25.66
C LYS A 5 3.99 47.87 24.35
N VAL A 6 3.09 48.64 23.74
CA VAL A 6 2.78 48.53 22.31
C VAL A 6 3.96 49.15 21.58
N TYR A 7 4.84 48.32 21.02
CA TYR A 7 5.92 48.80 20.15
C TYR A 7 5.34 49.13 18.78
N LYS A 8 5.54 50.38 18.32
CA LYS A 8 5.13 50.83 16.98
C LYS A 8 6.09 50.27 15.93
N THR A 9 5.53 49.80 14.82
CA THR A 9 6.19 49.09 13.70
C THR A 9 7.36 49.85 13.06
N ASN A 10 7.47 51.17 13.23
CA ASN A 10 8.53 51.97 12.63
C ASN A 10 9.82 52.04 13.46
N ASP A 11 9.78 51.67 14.75
CA ASP A 11 10.96 51.72 15.62
C ASP A 11 11.80 50.42 15.57
N LEU A 12 11.31 49.36 14.91
CA LEU A 12 12.00 48.07 14.80
C LEU A 12 13.13 48.07 13.75
N ILE A 13 13.16 49.07 12.86
CA ILE A 13 14.17 49.18 11.80
C ILE A 13 15.55 49.62 12.35
N PHE A 14 15.63 50.12 13.60
CA PHE A 14 16.86 50.80 14.07
C PHE A 14 17.55 50.24 15.31
N GLU A 15 17.21 49.05 15.82
CA GLU A 15 17.90 48.52 17.01
C GLU A 15 18.15 47.01 17.02
N ILE A 16 18.81 46.50 15.96
CA ILE A 16 19.43 45.17 15.98
C ILE A 16 20.91 45.32 15.60
N ARG A 17 21.78 45.60 16.59
CA ARG A 17 23.23 45.46 16.45
C ARG A 17 23.66 44.08 16.94
N GLY A 18 23.50 43.10 16.06
CA GLY A 18 24.10 41.76 16.13
C GLY A 18 24.74 41.42 14.78
N LYS A 19 25.58 40.38 14.73
CA LYS A 19 26.14 39.88 13.46
C LYS A 19 24.98 39.41 12.57
N ILE A 20 24.74 40.10 11.46
CA ILE A 20 23.66 39.74 10.51
C ILE A 20 24.02 38.40 9.86
N GLY A 21 23.07 37.47 9.87
CA GLY A 21 23.23 36.17 9.24
C GLY A 21 23.31 36.28 7.70
N THR A 22 24.07 35.39 7.09
CA THR A 22 24.09 35.23 5.62
C THR A 22 22.76 34.66 5.13
N MET A 23 22.39 34.88 3.86
CA MET A 23 21.20 34.24 3.26
C MET A 23 21.23 32.71 3.36
N GLN A 24 22.43 32.10 3.42
CA GLN A 24 22.60 30.67 3.68
C GLN A 24 22.18 30.29 5.12
N GLU A 25 22.47 31.13 6.11
CA GLU A 25 22.04 30.90 7.51
C GLU A 25 20.53 31.06 7.67
N ILE A 26 19.92 32.02 6.96
CA ILE A 26 18.45 32.17 6.89
C ILE A 26 17.85 30.91 6.26
N PHE A 27 18.38 30.46 5.12
CA PHE A 27 17.94 29.23 4.44
C PHE A 27 17.97 28.01 5.35
N GLU A 28 19.06 27.79 6.10
CA GLU A 28 19.19 26.65 6.99
C GLU A 28 18.25 26.74 8.20
N THR A 29 18.11 27.94 8.79
CA THR A 29 17.23 28.17 9.94
C THR A 29 15.77 28.00 9.54
N THR A 30 15.34 28.53 8.40
CA THR A 30 13.98 28.38 7.87
C THR A 30 13.66 26.92 7.55
N LYS A 31 14.57 26.18 6.91
CA LYS A 31 14.43 24.73 6.67
C LYS A 31 14.20 23.93 7.96
N ILE A 32 15.01 24.17 9.00
CA ILE A 32 14.85 23.50 10.30
C ILE A 32 13.51 23.90 10.96
N THR A 33 13.13 25.17 10.83
CA THR A 33 11.89 25.71 11.41
C THR A 33 10.66 25.08 10.78
N LEU A 34 10.62 24.92 9.45
CA LEU A 34 9.52 24.27 8.74
C LEU A 34 9.29 22.82 9.22
N ASN A 35 10.35 22.05 9.46
CA ASN A 35 10.20 20.69 9.99
C ASN A 35 9.69 20.69 11.43
N LEU A 36 10.19 21.61 12.27
CA LEU A 36 9.70 21.77 13.64
C LEU A 36 8.21 22.16 13.68
N VAL A 37 7.77 23.05 12.77
CA VAL A 37 6.36 23.44 12.64
C VAL A 37 5.49 22.23 12.31
N ASN A 38 5.91 21.37 11.37
CA ASN A 38 5.16 20.14 11.06
C ASN A 38 5.05 19.20 12.25
N GLU A 39 6.13 19.00 13.02
CA GLU A 39 6.08 18.19 14.24
C GLU A 39 5.09 18.78 15.26
N ILE A 40 5.11 20.10 15.45
CA ILE A 40 4.21 20.79 16.38
C ILE A 40 2.76 20.63 15.93
N ILE A 41 2.45 20.86 14.66
CA ILE A 41 1.09 20.68 14.11
C ILE A 41 0.62 19.26 14.42
N TYR A 42 1.43 18.25 14.07
CA TYR A 42 1.07 16.85 14.33
C TYR A 42 0.76 16.59 15.81
N TYR A 43 1.70 16.89 16.72
CA TYR A 43 1.50 16.62 18.15
C TYR A 43 0.34 17.42 18.75
N THR A 44 0.06 18.59 18.20
CA THR A 44 -1.09 19.40 18.61
C THR A 44 -2.41 18.74 18.16
N ARG A 45 -2.50 18.26 16.91
CA ARG A 45 -3.70 17.58 16.38
C ARG A 45 -4.02 16.28 17.11
N ILE A 46 -3.00 15.55 17.58
CA ILE A 46 -3.20 14.35 18.41
C ILE A 46 -3.20 14.63 19.93
N GLN A 47 -3.20 15.90 20.35
CA GLN A 47 -3.31 16.36 21.74
C GLN A 47 -2.16 15.90 22.67
N TYR A 48 -0.96 15.75 22.14
CA TYR A 48 0.24 15.35 22.89
C TYR A 48 0.94 16.59 23.49
N CYS A 49 0.29 17.25 24.45
CA CYS A 49 0.68 18.56 25.00
C CYS A 49 2.13 18.66 25.52
N ASN A 50 2.67 17.56 26.07
CA ASN A 50 4.06 17.51 26.55
C ASN A 50 5.07 17.66 25.41
N TYR A 51 4.78 17.06 24.25
CA TYR A 51 5.63 17.15 23.07
C TYR A 51 5.58 18.54 22.43
N VAL A 52 4.42 19.21 22.50
CA VAL A 52 4.18 20.55 21.95
C VAL A 52 4.95 21.62 22.74
N SER A 53 4.85 21.61 24.08
CA SER A 53 5.36 22.70 24.93
C SER A 53 6.86 23.00 24.74
N ALA A 54 7.69 21.95 24.67
CA ALA A 54 9.13 22.11 24.46
C ALA A 54 9.50 22.49 23.02
N ARG A 55 8.64 22.15 22.05
CA ARG A 55 8.85 22.49 20.64
C ARG A 55 8.45 23.92 20.33
N ILE A 56 7.35 24.42 20.91
CA ILE A 56 6.98 25.83 20.71
C ILE A 56 8.07 26.76 21.24
N ARG A 57 8.67 26.50 22.41
CA ARG A 57 9.78 27.33 22.90
C ARG A 57 10.97 27.39 21.92
N ARG A 58 11.22 26.30 21.20
CA ARG A 58 12.25 26.27 20.15
C ARG A 58 11.79 27.03 18.91
N LEU A 59 10.53 26.85 18.52
CA LEU A 59 9.92 27.56 17.40
C LEU A 59 9.99 29.07 17.60
N THR A 60 9.57 29.59 18.75
CA THR A 60 9.63 31.02 19.04
C THR A 60 11.06 31.57 18.98
N GLY A 61 12.04 30.80 19.46
CA GLY A 61 13.46 31.16 19.33
C GLY A 61 13.96 31.20 17.89
N TYR A 62 13.56 30.24 17.04
CA TYR A 62 13.90 30.25 15.62
C TYR A 62 13.21 31.37 14.86
N LEU A 63 11.93 31.64 15.15
CA LEU A 63 11.20 32.76 14.55
C LEU A 63 11.83 34.11 14.91
N ASP A 64 12.21 34.31 16.17
CA ASP A 64 12.92 35.52 16.60
C ASP A 64 14.25 35.69 15.83
N ASN A 65 14.99 34.59 15.60
CA ASN A 65 16.20 34.65 14.79
C ASN A 65 15.91 34.99 13.33
N ILE A 66 14.94 34.32 12.71
CA ILE A 66 14.54 34.57 11.31
C ILE A 66 14.11 36.03 11.14
N ILE A 67 13.24 36.54 12.03
CA ILE A 67 12.80 37.95 12.02
C ILE A 67 13.99 38.90 12.06
N LYS A 68 14.96 38.66 12.96
CA LYS A 68 16.16 39.48 13.08
C LYS A 68 17.00 39.45 11.79
N GLU A 69 17.23 38.28 11.24
CA GLU A 69 18.07 38.10 10.05
C GLU A 69 17.41 38.69 8.79
N ILE A 70 16.12 38.42 8.55
CA ILE A 70 15.42 38.92 7.35
C ILE A 70 15.16 40.43 7.41
N SER A 71 15.14 41.04 8.60
CA SER A 71 14.92 42.50 8.76
C SER A 71 16.01 43.35 8.09
N ALA A 72 17.18 42.76 7.80
CA ALA A 72 18.29 43.43 7.12
C ALA A 72 18.10 43.51 5.59
N TYR A 73 17.06 42.90 5.02
CA TYR A 73 16.89 42.73 3.57
C TYR A 73 15.50 43.20 3.11
N GLU A 74 15.46 44.18 2.20
CA GLU A 74 14.22 44.86 1.77
C GLU A 74 13.17 43.92 1.15
N GLU A 75 13.63 42.87 0.46
CA GLU A 75 12.79 41.86 -0.18
C GLU A 75 11.92 41.03 0.76
N TYR A 76 12.22 40.99 2.05
CA TYR A 76 11.37 40.32 3.04
C TYR A 76 10.47 41.30 3.80
N SER A 77 10.41 42.58 3.42
CA SER A 77 9.67 43.61 4.17
C SER A 77 8.19 43.25 4.43
N VAL A 78 7.51 42.64 3.46
CA VAL A 78 6.14 42.12 3.63
C VAL A 78 6.12 40.90 4.56
N LEU A 79 6.97 39.91 4.29
CA LEU A 79 7.06 38.66 5.07
C LEU A 79 7.45 38.89 6.52
N LEU A 80 8.27 39.90 6.80
CA LEU A 80 8.67 40.29 8.14
C LEU A 80 7.45 40.67 8.99
N GLN A 81 6.51 41.43 8.41
CA GLN A 81 5.27 41.82 9.09
C GLN A 81 4.33 40.63 9.29
N GLU A 82 4.24 39.75 8.29
CA GLU A 82 3.40 38.55 8.34
C GLU A 82 3.88 37.56 9.41
N VAL A 83 5.18 37.21 9.41
CA VAL A 83 5.79 36.30 10.39
C VAL A 83 5.68 36.88 11.80
N TRP A 84 5.87 38.20 11.98
CA TRP A 84 5.66 38.86 13.26
C TRP A 84 4.21 38.75 13.74
N THR A 85 3.25 38.88 12.84
CA THR A 85 1.82 38.74 13.15
C THR A 85 1.50 37.31 13.58
N SER A 86 1.98 36.31 12.85
CA SER A 86 1.79 34.90 13.20
C SER A 86 2.49 34.52 14.50
N LEU A 87 3.68 35.06 14.80
CA LEU A 87 4.34 34.87 16.10
C LEU A 87 3.47 35.36 17.26
N ASN A 88 2.89 36.56 17.15
CA ASN A 88 2.00 37.09 18.18
C ASN A 88 0.73 36.24 18.34
N ALA A 89 0.14 35.80 17.23
CA ALA A 89 -1.03 34.94 17.25
C ALA A 89 -0.72 33.57 17.90
N ILE A 90 0.46 33.00 17.64
CA ILE A 90 0.95 31.77 18.29
C ILE A 90 1.06 31.97 19.80
N LEU A 91 1.71 33.06 20.25
CA LEU A 91 1.87 33.36 21.68
C LEU A 91 0.52 33.54 22.38
N GLN A 92 -0.43 34.22 21.73
CA GLN A 92 -1.78 34.40 22.25
C GLN A 92 -2.55 33.07 22.32
N ALA A 93 -2.48 32.23 21.28
CA ALA A 93 -3.10 30.90 21.29
C ALA A 93 -2.52 30.03 22.41
N GLN A 94 -1.21 30.12 22.67
CA GLN A 94 -0.58 29.44 23.81
C GLN A 94 -1.08 29.94 25.17
N GLU A 95 -1.15 31.26 25.37
CA GLU A 95 -1.62 31.87 26.61
C GLU A 95 -3.06 31.44 26.91
N ASN A 96 -3.90 31.41 25.87
CA ASN A 96 -5.28 30.95 25.95
C ASN A 96 -5.43 29.42 26.02
N ARG A 97 -4.34 28.66 25.87
CA ARG A 97 -4.34 27.19 25.75
C ARG A 97 -5.23 26.69 24.61
N ASP A 98 -5.36 27.49 23.55
CA ASP A 98 -6.14 27.16 22.37
C ASP A 98 -5.29 26.35 21.38
N SER A 99 -5.25 25.03 21.61
CA SER A 99 -4.49 24.11 20.78
C SER A 99 -5.02 24.00 19.34
N VAL A 100 -6.32 24.19 19.12
CA VAL A 100 -6.90 24.12 17.78
C VAL A 100 -6.45 25.32 16.95
N LEU A 101 -6.64 26.52 17.50
CA LEU A 101 -6.20 27.76 16.86
C LEU A 101 -4.67 27.76 16.66
N LEU A 102 -3.90 27.27 17.63
CA LEU A 102 -2.45 27.14 17.50
C LEU A 102 -2.07 26.31 16.26
N ALA A 103 -2.69 25.14 16.08
CA ALA A 103 -2.40 24.30 14.91
C ALA A 103 -2.84 24.97 13.60
N ASP A 104 -3.99 25.66 13.61
CA ASP A 104 -4.50 26.37 12.43
C ASP A 104 -3.55 27.51 12.02
N ILE A 105 -3.11 28.37 12.95
CA ILE A 105 -2.14 29.45 12.66
C ILE A 105 -0.83 28.89 12.08
N LEU A 106 -0.33 27.80 12.65
CA LEU A 106 0.91 27.18 12.18
C LEU A 106 0.78 26.64 10.76
N GLU A 107 -0.37 26.07 10.42
CA GLU A 107 -0.64 25.42 9.14
C GLU A 107 -1.06 26.41 8.04
N SER A 108 -1.98 27.33 8.34
CA SER A 108 -2.54 28.27 7.35
C SER A 108 -1.68 29.50 7.13
N ASP A 109 -0.98 29.98 8.16
CA ASP A 109 -0.30 31.27 8.11
C ASP A 109 1.22 31.07 8.13
N LEU A 110 1.75 30.46 9.20
CA LEU A 110 3.20 30.41 9.40
C LEU A 110 3.91 29.53 8.37
N THR A 111 3.34 28.36 8.05
CA THR A 111 3.97 27.45 7.08
C THR A 111 4.14 28.12 5.71
N PRO A 112 3.09 28.70 5.08
CA PRO A 112 3.25 29.43 3.82
C PRO A 112 4.24 30.59 3.88
N GLN A 113 4.26 31.36 4.98
CA GLN A 113 5.21 32.47 5.15
C GLN A 113 6.66 31.98 5.15
N LEU A 114 6.96 30.90 5.89
CA LEU A 114 8.28 30.30 5.94
C LEU A 114 8.67 29.66 4.59
N GLU A 115 7.72 29.03 3.89
CA GLU A 115 7.94 28.51 2.53
C GLU A 115 8.28 29.63 1.53
N GLN A 116 7.63 30.79 1.63
CA GLN A 116 7.96 31.96 0.80
C GLN A 116 9.37 32.50 1.11
N ILE A 117 9.76 32.58 2.38
CA ILE A 117 11.15 32.92 2.76
C ILE A 117 12.12 31.92 2.14
N GLN A 118 11.79 30.63 2.18
CA GLN A 118 12.60 29.57 1.59
C GLN A 118 12.74 29.75 0.07
N GLN A 119 11.65 30.04 -0.64
CA GLN A 119 11.66 30.30 -2.08
C GLN A 119 12.54 31.49 -2.46
N ILE A 120 12.43 32.60 -1.73
CA ILE A 120 13.27 33.79 -1.96
C ILE A 120 14.74 33.43 -1.80
N ASN A 121 15.10 32.72 -0.73
CA ASN A 121 16.48 32.28 -0.51
C ASN A 121 16.99 31.38 -1.66
N MET A 122 16.19 30.40 -2.08
CA MET A 122 16.55 29.47 -3.16
C MET A 122 16.79 30.15 -4.52
N GLN A 123 16.20 31.32 -4.77
CA GLN A 123 16.43 32.10 -5.99
C GLN A 123 17.72 32.93 -5.94
N LYS A 124 18.27 33.16 -4.74
CA LYS A 124 19.36 34.12 -4.49
C LYS A 124 20.68 33.47 -4.15
N ILE A 125 20.66 32.23 -3.66
CA ILE A 125 21.85 31.51 -3.24
C ILE A 125 22.08 30.27 -4.10
N VAL A 126 23.34 29.92 -4.28
CA VAL A 126 23.70 28.55 -4.66
C VAL A 126 23.62 27.71 -3.38
N ILE A 127 22.71 26.74 -3.35
CA ILE A 127 22.50 25.92 -2.16
C ILE A 127 23.66 24.96 -2.00
N ASP A 128 24.50 25.21 -0.99
CA ASP A 128 25.56 24.32 -0.57
C ASP A 128 25.04 23.36 0.51
N TYR A 129 24.63 22.17 0.08
CA TYR A 129 24.16 21.15 1.01
C TYR A 129 25.33 20.51 1.75
N LYS A 130 25.24 20.50 3.07
CA LYS A 130 26.14 19.70 3.91
C LYS A 130 26.08 18.23 3.49
N THR A 131 27.26 17.67 3.19
CA THR A 131 27.43 16.26 2.83
C THR A 131 27.75 15.38 4.03
N TYR A 132 27.33 14.13 3.98
CA TYR A 132 27.48 13.11 5.01
C TYR A 132 28.25 11.88 4.54
N TRP A 133 28.77 11.88 3.32
CA TRP A 133 29.46 10.73 2.73
C TRP A 133 30.63 10.22 3.56
N GLU A 134 31.45 11.09 4.14
CA GLU A 134 32.56 10.64 4.98
C GLU A 134 32.08 9.90 6.23
N LYS A 135 31.06 10.44 6.89
CA LYS A 135 30.50 9.90 8.14
C LYS A 135 29.79 8.57 7.86
N ASN A 136 28.90 8.57 6.88
CA ASN A 136 28.18 7.37 6.43
C ASN A 136 29.13 6.32 5.86
N GLY A 137 30.13 6.73 5.08
CA GLY A 137 31.11 5.84 4.48
C GLY A 137 31.98 5.13 5.51
N ARG A 138 32.36 5.81 6.61
CA ARG A 138 33.07 5.16 7.73
C ARG A 138 32.19 4.10 8.40
N ALA A 139 30.96 4.46 8.75
CA ALA A 139 30.00 3.53 9.35
C ALA A 139 29.73 2.31 8.43
N LEU A 140 29.49 2.57 7.15
CA LEU A 140 29.25 1.55 6.15
C LEU A 140 30.47 0.65 5.93
N LYS A 141 31.68 1.19 5.88
CA LYS A 141 32.91 0.41 5.71
C LYS A 141 33.11 -0.61 6.84
N ILE A 142 32.74 -0.26 8.06
CA ILE A 142 32.82 -1.16 9.22
C ILE A 142 31.81 -2.31 9.09
N LYS A 143 30.57 -2.01 8.67
CA LYS A 143 29.48 -3.01 8.60
C LYS A 143 29.45 -3.83 7.33
N ASN A 144 29.82 -3.22 6.20
CA ASN A 144 29.80 -3.82 4.86
C ASN A 144 30.87 -3.17 3.98
N SER A 145 32.12 -3.60 4.18
CA SER A 145 33.28 -3.09 3.44
C SER A 145 33.18 -3.30 1.92
N ALA A 146 32.55 -4.40 1.48
CA ALA A 146 32.34 -4.70 0.07
C ALA A 146 31.41 -3.67 -0.58
N LEU A 147 30.27 -3.37 0.04
CA LEU A 147 29.34 -2.34 -0.45
C LEU A 147 29.98 -0.95 -0.44
N TYR A 148 30.72 -0.60 0.62
CA TYR A 148 31.44 0.67 0.69
C TYR A 148 32.39 0.85 -0.51
N ASN A 149 33.19 -0.16 -0.84
CA ASN A 149 34.14 -0.07 -1.95
C ASN A 149 33.42 0.14 -3.28
N VAL A 150 32.30 -0.55 -3.51
CA VAL A 150 31.50 -0.39 -4.72
C VAL A 150 30.87 0.98 -4.83
N ILE A 151 30.25 1.49 -3.75
CA ILE A 151 29.63 2.83 -3.76
C ILE A 151 30.70 3.93 -3.93
N LYS A 152 31.89 3.76 -3.36
CA LYS A 152 32.99 4.72 -3.49
C LYS A 152 33.43 4.93 -4.95
N GLU A 153 33.30 3.91 -5.80
CA GLU A 153 33.68 3.98 -7.22
C GLU A 153 32.57 4.53 -8.13
N VAL A 154 31.35 4.74 -7.59
CA VAL A 154 30.24 5.35 -8.33
C VAL A 154 30.58 6.80 -8.64
N LYS A 155 30.61 7.14 -9.93
CA LYS A 155 30.85 8.52 -10.40
C LYS A 155 29.68 9.42 -10.04
N GLU A 156 30.00 10.64 -9.59
CA GLU A 156 29.03 11.66 -9.19
C GLU A 156 28.17 12.16 -10.36
N ASN A 157 28.73 12.16 -11.58
CA ASN A 157 28.01 12.55 -12.80
C ASN A 157 27.25 11.36 -13.38
N ASN A 158 26.10 11.01 -12.79
CA ASN A 158 25.09 10.21 -13.48
C ASN A 158 24.05 11.17 -14.09
N SER A 159 23.91 11.15 -15.42
CA SER A 159 22.93 11.96 -16.16
C SER A 159 21.47 11.65 -15.78
N GLU A 160 21.23 10.54 -15.09
CA GLU A 160 19.89 10.10 -14.68
C GLU A 160 19.40 10.72 -13.37
N ILE A 161 20.27 11.35 -12.58
CA ILE A 161 19.91 11.87 -11.25
C ILE A 161 20.19 13.36 -11.19
N SER A 162 19.18 14.12 -10.75
CA SER A 162 19.37 15.52 -10.36
C SER A 162 18.90 15.74 -8.93
N ILE A 163 19.74 16.43 -8.16
CA ILE A 163 19.42 16.85 -6.81
C ILE A 163 18.89 18.27 -6.88
N VAL A 164 17.68 18.42 -6.34
CA VAL A 164 16.92 19.66 -6.37
C VAL A 164 16.41 19.96 -4.96
N PRO A 165 16.27 21.23 -4.58
CA PRO A 165 15.63 21.56 -3.32
C PRO A 165 14.12 21.29 -3.40
N ALA A 166 13.56 20.70 -2.35
CA ALA A 166 12.13 20.77 -2.06
C ALA A 166 11.77 22.18 -1.56
N LEU A 167 10.48 22.51 -1.54
CA LEU A 167 9.96 23.80 -1.09
C LEU A 167 10.40 24.16 0.34
N ASN A 168 10.51 23.15 1.22
CA ASN A 168 11.02 23.33 2.57
C ASN A 168 12.55 23.45 2.66
N GLY A 169 13.28 23.44 1.54
CA GLY A 169 14.72 23.58 1.45
C GLY A 169 15.50 22.27 1.60
N GLN A 170 14.86 21.15 1.88
CA GLN A 170 15.55 19.85 1.96
C GLN A 170 15.94 19.33 0.57
N PRO A 171 17.07 18.60 0.44
CA PRO A 171 17.43 18.01 -0.84
C PRO A 171 16.46 16.89 -1.19
N THR A 172 15.93 16.90 -2.41
CA THR A 172 15.20 15.78 -2.99
C THR A 172 15.81 15.39 -4.33
N MET A 173 15.41 14.24 -4.84
CA MET A 173 15.94 13.65 -6.05
C MET A 173 14.87 13.59 -7.13
N LYS A 174 15.24 14.03 -8.33
CA LYS A 174 14.55 13.69 -9.57
C LYS A 174 15.36 12.66 -10.34
N TYR A 175 14.69 11.60 -10.76
CA TYR A 175 15.23 10.56 -11.61
C TYR A 175 14.73 10.77 -13.04
N VAL A 176 15.64 10.81 -14.01
CA VAL A 176 15.37 11.04 -15.42
C VAL A 176 15.91 9.87 -16.23
N ALA A 177 15.03 9.11 -16.89
CA ALA A 177 15.46 8.09 -17.84
C ALA A 177 14.50 7.96 -19.02
N GLU A 178 15.07 7.85 -20.22
CA GLU A 178 14.45 7.36 -21.47
C GLU A 178 13.09 7.96 -21.90
N GLN A 179 12.62 9.04 -21.26
CA GLN A 179 11.38 9.87 -21.46
C GLN A 179 10.54 10.07 -20.18
N LYS A 180 10.93 9.50 -19.03
CA LYS A 180 10.22 9.61 -17.75
C LYS A 180 11.06 10.44 -16.77
N GLU A 181 10.48 11.54 -16.27
CA GLU A 181 10.98 12.27 -15.11
C GLU A 181 10.12 11.89 -13.90
N LEU A 182 10.76 11.35 -12.86
CA LEU A 182 10.10 10.96 -11.61
C LEU A 182 10.73 11.68 -10.44
N THR A 183 9.89 12.30 -9.63
CA THR A 183 10.27 12.79 -8.32
C THR A 183 10.33 11.59 -7.36
N MET A 184 11.44 11.45 -6.64
CA MET A 184 11.64 10.33 -5.71
C MET A 184 11.04 10.59 -4.33
N HIS A 185 10.91 11.85 -3.92
CA HIS A 185 10.31 12.30 -2.64
C HIS A 185 9.64 13.66 -2.82
N SER A 186 8.62 13.97 -2.04
CA SER A 186 7.82 15.20 -2.10
C SER A 186 8.64 16.45 -2.40
N MET A 187 8.27 17.18 -3.47
CA MET A 187 8.83 18.50 -3.78
C MET A 187 8.39 19.59 -2.80
N LEU A 188 7.47 19.28 -1.87
CA LEU A 188 7.01 20.22 -0.86
C LEU A 188 7.79 20.01 0.45
N ASN A 189 7.70 18.81 1.01
CA ASN A 189 8.36 18.45 2.26
C ASN A 189 8.57 16.92 2.33
N PRO A 190 9.79 16.43 2.00
CA PRO A 190 10.13 15.01 2.05
C PRO A 190 9.99 14.37 3.43
N GLU A 191 10.31 15.08 4.52
CA GLU A 191 10.15 14.55 5.88
C GLU A 191 8.68 14.37 6.26
N LYS A 192 7.81 15.33 5.92
CA LYS A 192 6.37 15.22 6.16
C LYS A 192 5.75 14.05 5.40
N GLU A 193 6.14 13.84 4.15
CA GLU A 193 5.74 12.66 3.37
C GLU A 193 6.19 11.36 4.05
N ALA A 194 7.45 11.29 4.45
CA ALA A 194 8.01 10.13 5.12
C ALA A 194 7.39 9.83 6.48
N GLU A 195 6.99 10.86 7.24
CA GLU A 195 6.24 10.69 8.48
C GLU A 195 4.89 10.02 8.24
N VAL A 196 4.13 10.47 7.23
CA VAL A 196 2.85 9.85 6.85
C VAL A 196 3.06 8.38 6.49
N PHE A 197 4.07 8.08 5.67
CA PHE A 197 4.45 6.71 5.33
C PHE A 197 4.75 5.87 6.58
N SER A 198 5.62 6.37 7.47
CA SER A 198 6.03 5.64 8.67
C SER A 198 4.85 5.37 9.61
N ARG A 199 3.91 6.31 9.76
CA ARG A 199 2.72 6.14 10.61
C ARG A 199 1.74 5.11 10.06
N ALA A 200 1.62 5.03 8.73
CA ALA A 200 0.72 4.07 8.09
C ALA A 200 1.24 2.63 8.21
N TYR A 201 2.57 2.45 8.15
CA TYR A 201 3.17 1.12 8.03
C TYR A 201 3.88 0.60 9.29
N TYR A 202 4.21 1.46 10.25
CA TYR A 202 4.81 1.02 11.50
C TYR A 202 3.83 0.19 12.34
N ASN A 203 4.32 -0.98 12.75
CA ASN A 203 3.65 -1.91 13.64
C ASN A 203 4.65 -2.33 14.74
N GLU A 204 4.24 -2.19 15.99
CA GLU A 204 5.04 -2.53 17.16
C GLU A 204 5.38 -4.03 17.28
N LEU A 205 4.63 -4.89 16.59
CA LEU A 205 4.85 -6.33 16.53
C LEU A 205 5.90 -6.74 15.47
N VAL A 206 6.31 -5.82 14.60
CA VAL A 206 7.25 -6.08 13.52
C VAL A 206 8.62 -5.54 13.89
N LEU A 207 9.61 -6.43 13.98
CA LEU A 207 10.99 -6.07 14.34
C LEU A 207 11.89 -5.83 13.13
N THR A 208 11.60 -6.43 11.98
CA THR A 208 12.39 -6.24 10.76
C THR A 208 11.51 -5.77 9.60
N TYR A 209 11.92 -4.67 8.99
CA TYR A 209 11.30 -4.15 7.78
C TYR A 209 12.25 -4.27 6.61
N TYR A 210 11.79 -4.89 5.52
CA TYR A 210 12.46 -4.83 4.23
C TYR A 210 11.84 -3.68 3.44
N ILE A 211 12.68 -2.84 2.83
CA ILE A 211 12.20 -1.73 2.01
C ILE A 211 12.79 -1.86 0.61
N TRP A 212 11.93 -2.08 -0.38
CA TRP A 212 12.33 -1.97 -1.77
C TRP A 212 12.45 -0.50 -2.17
N GLY A 213 13.69 -0.06 -2.40
CA GLY A 213 14.01 1.31 -2.80
C GLY A 213 14.46 2.22 -1.66
N MET A 214 15.65 2.77 -1.82
CA MET A 214 16.21 3.79 -0.93
C MET A 214 15.65 5.18 -1.26
N GLY A 215 15.53 5.52 -2.54
CA GLY A 215 15.31 6.93 -2.94
C GLY A 215 16.34 7.85 -2.27
N MET A 216 15.91 8.98 -1.69
CA MET A 216 16.75 9.78 -0.79
C MET A 216 16.86 9.21 0.63
N GLY A 217 15.94 8.32 1.03
CA GLY A 217 15.96 7.63 2.32
C GLY A 217 15.12 8.28 3.43
N TYR A 218 14.26 9.25 3.11
CA TYR A 218 13.39 9.89 4.11
C TYR A 218 12.44 8.90 4.79
N HIS A 219 11.77 8.04 4.02
CA HIS A 219 10.87 6.99 4.56
C HIS A 219 11.61 5.97 5.42
N VAL A 220 12.83 5.59 5.02
CA VAL A 220 13.72 4.71 5.80
C VAL A 220 14.02 5.35 7.15
N LYS A 221 14.41 6.63 7.15
CA LYS A 221 14.76 7.37 8.36
C LYS A 221 13.55 7.59 9.26
N ALA A 222 12.39 7.92 8.70
CA ALA A 222 11.16 8.11 9.44
C ALA A 222 10.72 6.81 10.12
N LEU A 223 10.89 5.65 9.47
CA LEU A 223 10.61 4.35 10.08
C LEU A 223 11.59 4.05 11.23
N LEU A 224 12.90 4.22 11.01
CA LEU A 224 13.95 4.03 12.05
C LEU A 224 13.76 4.94 13.27
N LYS A 225 13.13 6.11 13.11
CA LYS A 225 12.78 7.01 14.22
C LYS A 225 11.63 6.47 15.11
N GLN A 226 10.81 5.55 14.62
CA GLN A 226 9.66 5.02 15.38
C GLN A 226 10.09 4.19 16.59
N SER A 227 11.17 3.41 16.45
CA SER A 227 11.68 2.58 17.54
C SER A 227 13.16 2.25 17.37
N LYS A 228 13.89 2.21 18.49
CA LYS A 228 15.28 1.72 18.53
C LYS A 228 15.42 0.21 18.43
N GLN A 229 14.31 -0.52 18.51
CA GLN A 229 14.29 -1.98 18.47
C GLN A 229 14.14 -2.54 17.06
N ILE A 230 13.67 -1.72 16.11
CA ILE A 230 13.47 -2.20 14.75
C ILE A 230 14.78 -2.19 13.95
N LYS A 231 14.85 -3.12 13.01
CA LYS A 231 15.86 -3.21 11.96
C LYS A 231 15.19 -2.92 10.62
N VAL A 232 15.87 -2.15 9.77
CA VAL A 232 15.46 -1.87 8.40
C VAL A 232 16.52 -2.39 7.43
N VAL A 233 16.09 -3.24 6.50
CA VAL A 233 16.90 -3.78 5.42
C VAL A 233 16.46 -3.12 4.11
N VAL A 234 17.28 -2.23 3.57
CA VAL A 234 17.00 -1.55 2.30
C VAL A 234 17.53 -2.38 1.13
N LEU A 235 16.65 -2.63 0.17
CA LEU A 235 16.89 -3.33 -1.08
C LEU A 235 16.91 -2.29 -2.21
N GLU A 236 18.09 -1.81 -2.60
CA GLU A 236 18.22 -0.77 -3.64
C GLU A 236 19.03 -1.28 -4.84
N PRO A 237 18.40 -1.46 -6.02
CA PRO A 237 19.08 -1.95 -7.21
C PRO A 237 20.06 -0.94 -7.82
N LYS A 238 19.89 0.37 -7.63
CA LYS A 238 20.72 1.40 -8.27
C LYS A 238 21.73 2.03 -7.30
N LEU A 239 23.00 1.73 -7.53
CA LEU A 239 24.11 2.26 -6.74
C LEU A 239 24.22 3.79 -6.76
N SER A 240 23.82 4.44 -7.85
CA SER A 240 23.78 5.90 -7.96
C SER A 240 22.78 6.54 -6.99
N ILE A 241 21.62 5.89 -6.78
CA ILE A 241 20.62 6.33 -5.80
C ILE A 241 21.17 6.15 -4.39
N LEU A 242 21.78 5.00 -4.07
CA LEU A 242 22.42 4.76 -2.78
C LEU A 242 23.52 5.77 -2.45
N LYS A 243 24.43 6.02 -3.41
CA LYS A 243 25.50 7.01 -3.26
C LYS A 243 24.92 8.36 -2.89
N CYS A 244 23.88 8.79 -3.62
CA CYS A 244 23.24 10.07 -3.40
C CYS A 244 22.54 10.17 -2.03
N ALA A 245 21.79 9.15 -1.61
CA ALA A 245 21.15 9.11 -0.30
C ALA A 245 22.18 9.23 0.84
N LEU A 246 23.29 8.49 0.74
CA LEU A 246 24.39 8.53 1.71
C LEU A 246 25.25 9.80 1.62
N GLU A 247 25.15 10.56 0.53
CA GLU A 247 25.80 11.87 0.40
C GLU A 247 25.01 12.93 1.16
N TYR A 248 23.68 12.97 1.01
CA TYR A 248 22.87 14.10 1.48
C TYR A 248 22.11 13.87 2.79
N LEU A 249 21.92 12.63 3.23
CA LEU A 249 21.31 12.31 4.52
C LEU A 249 22.26 11.55 5.44
N ASP A 250 22.31 11.93 6.72
CA ASP A 250 23.10 11.23 7.74
C ASP A 250 22.42 9.93 8.18
N PHE A 251 23.04 8.78 7.90
CA PHE A 251 22.63 7.44 8.35
C PHE A 251 23.66 6.76 9.24
N SER A 252 24.69 7.50 9.66
CA SER A 252 25.87 6.93 10.31
C SER A 252 25.54 6.19 11.59
N THR A 253 24.68 6.76 12.44
CA THR A 253 24.25 6.13 13.69
C THR A 253 23.48 4.84 13.43
N GLU A 254 22.52 4.86 12.51
CA GLU A 254 21.69 3.69 12.20
C GLU A 254 22.50 2.56 11.57
N LEU A 255 23.51 2.90 10.76
CA LEU A 255 24.49 1.95 10.23
C LEU A 255 25.37 1.38 11.35
N GLU A 256 25.97 2.23 12.20
CA GLU A 256 26.86 1.83 13.31
C GLU A 256 26.15 0.93 14.33
N GLU A 257 24.92 1.28 14.70
CA GLU A 257 24.08 0.50 15.62
C GLU A 257 23.54 -0.79 14.96
N GLY A 258 23.66 -0.92 13.63
CA GLY A 258 23.16 -2.07 12.88
C GLY A 258 21.65 -2.09 12.70
N GLN A 259 20.97 -0.98 13.00
CA GLN A 259 19.55 -0.81 12.71
C GLN A 259 19.28 -0.72 11.20
N LEU A 260 20.22 -0.17 10.42
CA LEU A 260 20.13 -0.09 8.96
C LEU A 260 21.11 -1.07 8.30
N GLN A 261 20.57 -1.96 7.46
CA GLN A 261 21.33 -2.79 6.54
C GLN A 261 20.97 -2.43 5.11
N ILE A 262 21.96 -2.32 4.23
CA ILE A 262 21.74 -1.98 2.81
C ILE A 262 22.26 -3.15 1.96
N LEU A 263 21.42 -3.60 1.03
CA LEU A 263 21.71 -4.64 0.06
C LEU A 263 21.54 -4.12 -1.36
N TYR A 264 22.26 -4.71 -2.32
CA TYR A 264 22.25 -4.34 -3.73
C TYR A 264 22.52 -5.55 -4.63
N GLY A 265 22.23 -5.38 -5.93
CA GLY A 265 22.57 -6.36 -6.97
C GLY A 265 21.82 -7.69 -6.86
N ARG A 266 22.50 -8.81 -7.14
CA ARG A 266 21.87 -10.15 -7.17
C ARG A 266 21.41 -10.66 -5.80
N GLN A 267 21.84 -10.02 -4.71
CA GLN A 267 21.46 -10.42 -3.35
C GLN A 267 20.01 -10.06 -3.02
N LEU A 268 19.43 -9.08 -3.72
CA LEU A 268 18.10 -8.54 -3.42
C LEU A 268 17.00 -9.61 -3.43
N LEU A 269 16.94 -10.42 -4.50
CA LEU A 269 15.91 -11.45 -4.65
C LEU A 269 16.09 -12.59 -3.66
N LYS A 270 17.34 -12.97 -3.39
CA LYS A 270 17.66 -14.00 -2.41
C LYS A 270 17.14 -13.59 -1.03
N GLU A 271 17.34 -12.33 -0.66
CA GLU A 271 16.90 -11.81 0.62
C GLU A 271 15.37 -11.79 0.73
N LEU A 272 14.67 -11.36 -0.33
CA LEU A 272 13.21 -11.41 -0.39
C LEU A 272 12.65 -12.82 -0.19
N THR A 273 13.33 -13.84 -0.72
CA THR A 273 12.92 -15.24 -0.54
C THR A 273 13.26 -15.82 0.84
N SER A 274 14.13 -15.18 1.61
CA SER A 274 14.53 -15.63 2.95
C SER A 274 13.84 -14.90 4.09
N MET A 275 12.91 -13.99 3.79
CA MET A 275 12.13 -13.26 4.81
C MET A 275 11.33 -14.24 5.69
N SER A 276 11.28 -13.93 7.00
CA SER A 276 10.39 -14.65 7.91
C SER A 276 8.93 -14.20 7.73
N LYS A 277 7.98 -14.92 8.33
CA LYS A 277 6.57 -14.52 8.28
C LYS A 277 6.27 -13.26 9.10
N GLU A 278 7.12 -12.98 10.09
CA GLU A 278 7.03 -11.84 11.00
C GLU A 278 7.68 -10.58 10.42
N ASP A 279 8.48 -10.73 9.37
CA ASP A 279 9.10 -9.62 8.65
C ASP A 279 8.09 -8.92 7.74
N GLN A 280 8.24 -7.61 7.53
CA GLN A 280 7.35 -6.84 6.66
C GLN A 280 8.09 -6.23 5.47
N LEU A 281 7.63 -6.51 4.26
CA LEU A 281 8.13 -5.85 3.04
C LEU A 281 7.28 -4.61 2.75
N LEU A 282 7.96 -3.47 2.60
CA LEU A 282 7.43 -2.21 2.15
C LEU A 282 8.04 -1.83 0.80
N ILE A 283 7.29 -1.13 -0.03
CA ILE A 283 7.74 -0.71 -1.36
C ILE A 283 7.69 0.81 -1.45
N HIS A 284 8.85 1.40 -1.75
CA HIS A 284 8.92 2.79 -2.17
C HIS A 284 8.52 2.88 -3.65
N GLN A 285 7.27 3.29 -3.92
CA GLN A 285 6.67 3.22 -5.25
C GLN A 285 7.52 3.90 -6.35
N PRO A 286 8.10 5.11 -6.17
CA PRO A 286 8.98 5.70 -7.19
C PRO A 286 10.18 4.81 -7.54
N SER A 287 10.73 4.07 -6.56
CA SER A 287 11.83 3.13 -6.79
C SER A 287 11.39 1.85 -7.53
N LEU A 288 10.13 1.43 -7.39
CA LEU A 288 9.55 0.36 -8.21
C LEU A 288 9.32 0.82 -9.66
N GLU A 289 8.86 2.06 -9.84
CA GLU A 289 8.55 2.64 -11.14
C GLU A 289 9.75 2.83 -12.07
N ILE A 290 10.94 3.03 -11.51
CA ILE A 290 12.21 3.17 -12.26
C ILE A 290 12.85 1.83 -12.63
N MET A 291 12.28 0.71 -12.18
CA MET A 291 12.77 -0.61 -12.56
C MET A 291 12.44 -0.88 -14.03
N PRO A 292 13.34 -1.55 -14.77
CA PRO A 292 13.01 -2.06 -16.09
C PRO A 292 11.87 -3.09 -15.98
N GLU A 293 11.09 -3.23 -17.05
CA GLU A 293 10.06 -4.28 -17.12
C GLU A 293 10.74 -5.66 -17.10
N CYS A 294 10.55 -6.38 -16.00
CA CYS A 294 11.11 -7.71 -15.77
C CYS A 294 10.23 -8.51 -14.80
N ALA A 295 10.50 -9.80 -14.66
CA ALA A 295 9.73 -10.69 -13.80
C ALA A 295 9.74 -10.23 -12.33
N GLU A 296 10.87 -9.69 -11.87
CA GLU A 296 11.05 -9.16 -10.53
C GLU A 296 10.17 -7.93 -10.27
N LYS A 297 10.14 -6.97 -11.21
CA LYS A 297 9.26 -5.80 -11.13
C LYS A 297 7.81 -6.26 -11.04
N GLN A 298 7.40 -7.18 -11.92
CA GLN A 298 6.04 -7.71 -11.93
C GLN A 298 5.67 -8.41 -10.61
N ALA A 299 6.61 -9.14 -10.01
CA ALA A 299 6.40 -9.80 -8.71
C ALA A 299 6.21 -8.76 -7.59
N LEU A 300 7.03 -7.71 -7.56
CA LEU A 300 6.92 -6.62 -6.58
C LEU A 300 5.62 -5.82 -6.76
N GLU A 301 5.21 -5.53 -8.01
CA GLU A 301 3.92 -4.91 -8.30
C GLU A 301 2.75 -5.76 -7.79
N ASN A 302 2.80 -7.07 -8.04
CA ASN A 302 1.76 -7.98 -7.57
C ASN A 302 1.68 -7.98 -6.05
N TYR A 303 2.83 -8.05 -5.37
CA TYR A 303 2.90 -7.93 -3.92
C TYR A 303 2.34 -6.58 -3.45
N PHE A 304 2.74 -5.47 -4.06
CA PHE A 304 2.27 -4.12 -3.69
C PHE A 304 0.75 -4.02 -3.75
N VAL A 305 0.16 -4.49 -4.85
CA VAL A 305 -1.30 -4.49 -5.05
C VAL A 305 -2.00 -5.35 -4.01
N SER A 306 -1.53 -6.59 -3.79
CA SER A 306 -2.12 -7.50 -2.80
C SER A 306 -1.99 -6.96 -1.37
N PHE A 307 -0.82 -6.46 -1.00
CA PHE A 307 -0.54 -5.93 0.33
C PHE A 307 -1.36 -4.67 0.64
N ASN A 308 -1.44 -3.72 -0.30
CA ASN A 308 -2.25 -2.52 -0.12
C ASN A 308 -3.74 -2.85 -0.02
N SER A 309 -4.25 -3.76 -0.85
CA SER A 309 -5.66 -4.19 -0.79
C SER A 309 -6.04 -4.75 0.59
N ILE A 310 -5.15 -5.53 1.21
CA ILE A 310 -5.36 -6.07 2.56
C ILE A 310 -5.30 -4.95 3.60
N ASN A 311 -4.30 -4.06 3.54
CA ASN A 311 -4.14 -2.99 4.52
C ASN A 311 -5.29 -1.98 4.48
N GLU A 312 -5.75 -1.59 3.30
CA GLU A 312 -6.90 -0.69 3.12
C GLU A 312 -8.17 -1.27 3.76
N GLN A 313 -8.34 -2.59 3.70
CA GLN A 313 -9.52 -3.30 4.23
C GLN A 313 -9.31 -3.87 5.63
N LYS A 314 -8.13 -3.73 6.24
CA LYS A 314 -7.76 -4.41 7.49
C LYS A 314 -8.77 -4.15 8.61
N ARG A 315 -9.23 -2.91 8.74
CA ARG A 315 -10.23 -2.51 9.73
C ARG A 315 -11.56 -3.25 9.53
N ASP A 316 -12.02 -3.38 8.29
CA ASP A 316 -13.28 -4.03 7.97
C ASP A 316 -13.17 -5.55 8.16
N LEU A 317 -12.07 -6.15 7.71
CA LEU A 317 -11.75 -7.57 7.96
C LEU A 317 -11.77 -7.89 9.45
N ASP A 318 -11.12 -7.06 10.28
CA ASP A 318 -11.04 -7.19 11.73
C ASP A 318 -12.42 -7.10 12.40
N ASN A 319 -13.19 -6.08 12.04
CA ASN A 319 -14.53 -5.86 12.59
C ASN A 319 -15.49 -6.99 12.20
N ASN A 320 -15.52 -7.35 10.92
CA ASN A 320 -16.35 -8.44 10.42
C ASN A 320 -15.99 -9.75 11.09
N PHE A 321 -14.70 -10.07 11.20
CA PHE A 321 -14.24 -11.27 11.89
C PHE A 321 -14.75 -11.35 13.32
N PHE A 322 -14.57 -10.27 14.08
CA PHE A 322 -15.06 -10.21 15.45
C PHE A 322 -16.58 -10.42 15.55
N LEU A 323 -17.36 -9.86 14.62
CA LEU A 323 -18.81 -10.03 14.59
C LEU A 323 -19.22 -11.45 14.21
N TRP A 324 -18.58 -12.07 13.21
CA TRP A 324 -18.84 -13.46 12.84
C TRP A 324 -18.53 -14.43 13.98
N GLN A 325 -17.44 -14.23 14.72
CA GLN A 325 -17.12 -15.08 15.86
C GLN A 325 -18.18 -15.05 16.97
N LYS A 326 -18.96 -13.97 17.09
CA LYS A 326 -20.06 -13.87 18.06
C LYS A 326 -21.32 -14.66 17.65
N THR A 327 -21.45 -15.05 16.39
CA THR A 327 -22.65 -15.74 15.90
C THR A 327 -22.71 -17.20 16.35
N GLY A 328 -21.56 -17.82 16.64
CA GLY A 328 -21.48 -19.25 16.96
C GLY A 328 -21.78 -20.18 15.76
N LEU A 329 -21.76 -19.65 14.53
CA LEU A 329 -22.01 -20.45 13.32
C LEU A 329 -20.96 -21.54 13.13
N SER A 330 -21.41 -22.63 12.50
CA SER A 330 -20.57 -23.79 12.18
C SER A 330 -19.66 -23.51 11.00
N GLU A 331 -18.54 -24.24 10.97
CA GLU A 331 -17.61 -24.25 9.83
C GLU A 331 -18.20 -25.11 8.68
N ALA A 332 -17.85 -24.80 7.43
CA ALA A 332 -18.47 -25.34 6.22
C ALA A 332 -17.94 -26.70 5.76
N THR A 333 -16.71 -27.08 6.12
CA THR A 333 -15.94 -28.14 5.46
C THR A 333 -16.68 -29.44 5.35
N ASP A 334 -17.16 -29.98 6.47
CA ASP A 334 -17.77 -31.30 6.48
C ASP A 334 -19.06 -31.31 5.65
N VAL A 335 -19.88 -30.28 5.82
CA VAL A 335 -21.16 -30.12 5.09
C VAL A 335 -20.92 -30.00 3.58
N PHE A 336 -19.91 -29.23 3.18
CA PHE A 336 -19.57 -29.05 1.77
C PHE A 336 -18.94 -30.32 1.19
N ARG A 337 -17.91 -30.86 1.86
CA ARG A 337 -17.18 -32.07 1.44
C ARG A 337 -18.10 -33.27 1.27
N ASP A 338 -19.00 -33.52 2.22
CA ASP A 338 -19.89 -34.67 2.18
C ASP A 338 -20.89 -34.61 1.00
N LYS A 339 -21.17 -33.41 0.49
CA LYS A 339 -22.02 -33.21 -0.69
C LYS A 339 -21.28 -33.32 -2.01
N VAL A 340 -20.01 -32.92 -2.06
CA VAL A 340 -19.26 -32.83 -3.33
C VAL A 340 -18.27 -33.97 -3.57
N ARG A 341 -17.87 -34.70 -2.52
CA ARG A 341 -16.87 -35.78 -2.63
C ARG A 341 -17.30 -36.84 -3.64
N GLY A 342 -16.42 -37.13 -4.60
CA GLY A 342 -16.71 -38.08 -5.69
C GLY A 342 -17.84 -37.65 -6.65
N LYS A 343 -18.25 -36.38 -6.63
CA LYS A 343 -19.20 -35.79 -7.59
C LYS A 343 -18.46 -34.88 -8.57
N LYS A 344 -19.10 -34.60 -9.71
CA LYS A 344 -18.65 -33.56 -10.64
C LYS A 344 -19.04 -32.20 -10.06
N LEU A 345 -18.07 -31.34 -9.76
CA LEU A 345 -18.31 -30.03 -9.18
C LEU A 345 -18.06 -28.93 -10.21
N VAL A 346 -19.07 -28.11 -10.46
CA VAL A 346 -18.98 -26.91 -11.28
C VAL A 346 -18.82 -25.70 -10.37
N ILE A 347 -17.74 -24.93 -10.57
CA ILE A 347 -17.55 -23.62 -9.95
C ILE A 347 -17.94 -22.55 -10.96
N VAL A 348 -18.95 -21.77 -10.62
CA VAL A 348 -19.48 -20.71 -11.50
C VAL A 348 -18.98 -19.35 -11.02
N ALA A 349 -18.15 -18.72 -11.85
CA ALA A 349 -17.59 -17.39 -11.65
C ALA A 349 -18.29 -16.33 -12.51
N ALA A 350 -17.91 -15.06 -12.33
CA ALA A 350 -18.63 -13.91 -12.88
C ALA A 350 -18.16 -13.44 -14.26
N GLY A 351 -17.25 -14.15 -14.91
CA GLY A 351 -16.68 -13.76 -16.19
C GLY A 351 -17.67 -13.86 -17.35
N PRO A 352 -17.52 -13.02 -18.41
CA PRO A 352 -18.41 -12.95 -19.56
C PRO A 352 -18.83 -14.28 -20.21
N SER A 353 -17.95 -15.27 -20.27
CA SER A 353 -18.22 -16.57 -20.92
C SER A 353 -19.30 -17.40 -20.24
N LEU A 354 -19.67 -17.07 -18.99
CA LEU A 354 -20.79 -17.72 -18.30
C LEU A 354 -22.08 -17.72 -19.14
N GLN A 355 -22.33 -16.65 -19.90
CA GLN A 355 -23.57 -16.53 -20.68
C GLN A 355 -23.76 -17.67 -21.68
N GLU A 356 -22.68 -18.17 -22.26
CA GLU A 356 -22.68 -19.23 -23.26
C GLU A 356 -22.96 -20.60 -22.62
N GLU A 357 -22.60 -20.76 -21.35
CA GLU A 357 -22.70 -22.02 -20.62
C GLU A 357 -24.00 -22.20 -19.82
N ILE A 358 -24.86 -21.17 -19.72
CA ILE A 358 -26.16 -21.27 -19.04
C ILE A 358 -27.01 -22.42 -19.58
N GLY A 359 -27.01 -22.65 -20.89
CA GLY A 359 -27.76 -23.74 -21.52
C GLY A 359 -27.28 -25.12 -21.08
N ASN A 360 -25.96 -25.30 -21.00
CA ASN A 360 -25.33 -26.55 -20.55
C ASN A 360 -25.56 -26.78 -19.05
N LEU A 361 -25.45 -25.74 -18.22
CA LEU A 361 -25.74 -25.81 -16.78
C LEU A 361 -27.16 -26.30 -16.50
N LYS A 362 -28.15 -25.85 -17.29
CA LYS A 362 -29.54 -26.34 -17.20
C LYS A 362 -29.66 -27.80 -17.60
N LYS A 363 -29.07 -28.15 -18.74
CA LYS A 363 -29.17 -29.50 -19.34
C LYS A 363 -28.61 -30.57 -18.41
N TYR A 364 -27.46 -30.29 -17.79
CA TYR A 364 -26.73 -31.24 -16.94
C TYR A 364 -26.91 -31.00 -15.44
N ARG A 365 -27.88 -30.17 -15.02
CA ARG A 365 -28.06 -29.76 -13.62
C ARG A 365 -28.13 -30.92 -12.63
N LYS A 366 -28.69 -32.07 -13.04
CA LYS A 366 -28.84 -33.26 -12.20
C LYS A 366 -27.55 -34.10 -12.06
N ASP A 367 -26.60 -33.89 -12.95
CA ASP A 367 -25.35 -34.67 -13.03
C ASP A 367 -24.17 -33.97 -12.33
N VAL A 368 -24.36 -32.72 -11.93
CA VAL A 368 -23.32 -31.87 -11.34
C VAL A 368 -23.77 -31.21 -10.04
N MET A 369 -22.81 -30.99 -9.16
CA MET A 369 -22.93 -30.05 -8.04
C MET A 369 -22.51 -28.65 -8.52
N ILE A 370 -23.21 -27.60 -8.10
CA ILE A 370 -22.92 -26.22 -8.49
C ILE A 370 -22.55 -25.38 -7.26
N LEU A 371 -21.33 -24.84 -7.26
CA LEU A 371 -20.86 -23.80 -6.35
C LEU A 371 -20.81 -22.45 -7.10
N SER A 372 -21.69 -21.52 -6.77
CA SER A 372 -21.74 -20.19 -7.40
C SER A 372 -21.00 -19.15 -6.56
N VAL A 373 -20.23 -18.27 -7.18
CA VAL A 373 -19.83 -17.02 -6.52
C VAL A 373 -21.06 -16.12 -6.31
N GLY A 374 -21.06 -15.34 -5.23
CA GLY A 374 -22.19 -14.50 -4.82
C GLY A 374 -22.69 -13.55 -5.91
N THR A 375 -21.78 -12.92 -6.66
CA THR A 375 -22.09 -11.90 -7.68
C THR A 375 -22.99 -12.38 -8.83
N VAL A 376 -23.00 -13.68 -9.13
CA VAL A 376 -23.83 -14.24 -10.23
C VAL A 376 -24.94 -15.17 -9.75
N ALA A 377 -25.01 -15.45 -8.45
CA ALA A 377 -25.99 -16.39 -7.89
C ALA A 377 -27.43 -16.04 -8.27
N GLN A 378 -27.81 -14.75 -8.15
CA GLN A 378 -29.14 -14.29 -8.53
C GLN A 378 -29.44 -14.57 -10.01
N ARG A 379 -28.48 -14.28 -10.90
CA ARG A 379 -28.68 -14.42 -12.35
C ARG A 379 -28.79 -15.87 -12.78
N LEU A 380 -28.09 -16.78 -12.09
CA LEU A 380 -28.26 -18.23 -12.31
C LEU A 380 -29.70 -18.64 -11.97
N ILE A 381 -30.21 -18.20 -10.81
CA ILE A 381 -31.57 -18.51 -10.34
C ILE A 381 -32.62 -17.92 -11.29
N ASP A 382 -32.46 -16.67 -11.72
CA ASP A 382 -33.37 -16.02 -12.70
C ASP A 382 -33.40 -16.77 -14.03
N ASN A 383 -32.28 -17.40 -14.40
CA ASN A 383 -32.21 -18.26 -15.57
C ASN A 383 -32.73 -19.67 -15.30
N GLY A 384 -33.09 -20.07 -14.09
CA GLY A 384 -33.56 -21.43 -13.78
C GLY A 384 -32.43 -22.44 -13.53
N VAL A 385 -31.25 -21.96 -13.14
CA VAL A 385 -30.14 -22.78 -12.65
C VAL A 385 -29.99 -22.49 -11.15
N GLU A 386 -30.45 -23.40 -10.30
CA GLU A 386 -30.32 -23.24 -8.84
C GLU A 386 -28.98 -23.79 -8.37
N PRO A 387 -28.07 -22.98 -7.76
CA PRO A 387 -26.84 -23.48 -7.17
C PRO A 387 -27.08 -24.40 -5.97
N ASP A 388 -26.17 -25.33 -5.72
CA ASP A 388 -26.18 -26.15 -4.49
C ASP A 388 -25.55 -25.40 -3.31
N PHE A 389 -24.59 -24.53 -3.59
CA PHE A 389 -23.93 -23.66 -2.62
C PHE A 389 -23.62 -22.29 -3.26
N ILE A 390 -23.59 -21.26 -2.42
CA ILE A 390 -23.12 -19.92 -2.80
C ILE A 390 -21.93 -19.56 -1.93
N ILE A 391 -20.90 -18.92 -2.49
CA ILE A 391 -19.70 -18.51 -1.75
C ILE A 391 -19.42 -17.01 -1.86
N MET A 392 -19.00 -16.40 -0.75
CA MET A 392 -18.71 -14.95 -0.64
C MET A 392 -17.48 -14.67 0.22
N THR A 393 -16.70 -13.63 -0.13
CA THR A 393 -15.45 -13.28 0.57
C THR A 393 -15.32 -11.81 0.94
N ASP A 394 -15.96 -10.90 0.21
CA ASP A 394 -15.66 -9.46 0.32
C ASP A 394 -16.08 -8.84 1.66
N ALA A 395 -15.21 -8.00 2.22
CA ALA A 395 -15.41 -7.37 3.53
C ALA A 395 -16.34 -6.15 3.50
N TRP A 396 -16.55 -5.56 2.32
CA TRP A 396 -17.25 -4.29 2.16
C TRP A 396 -18.73 -4.36 2.61
N GLU A 397 -19.19 -3.36 3.35
CA GLU A 397 -20.54 -3.37 3.94
C GLU A 397 -21.66 -3.50 2.90
N GLY A 398 -21.48 -2.92 1.70
CA GLY A 398 -22.47 -2.96 0.62
C GLY A 398 -22.70 -4.33 -0.04
N MET A 399 -22.02 -5.39 0.40
CA MET A 399 -22.22 -6.76 -0.08
C MET A 399 -23.65 -7.30 0.11
N TYR A 400 -24.46 -6.69 0.97
CA TYR A 400 -25.87 -7.06 1.10
C TYR A 400 -26.67 -6.90 -0.21
N HIS A 401 -26.22 -6.05 -1.12
CA HIS A 401 -26.85 -5.88 -2.44
C HIS A 401 -26.70 -7.13 -3.32
N GLN A 402 -25.56 -7.84 -3.22
CA GLN A 402 -25.33 -9.05 -4.02
C GLN A 402 -26.29 -10.18 -3.62
N ILE A 403 -26.73 -10.19 -2.36
CA ILE A 403 -27.66 -11.19 -1.86
C ILE A 403 -29.12 -10.78 -2.00
N GLU A 404 -29.45 -9.58 -2.52
CA GLU A 404 -30.79 -9.00 -2.47
C GLU A 404 -31.87 -9.88 -3.08
N GLY A 405 -31.64 -10.39 -4.28
CA GLY A 405 -32.60 -11.27 -4.93
C GLY A 405 -32.64 -12.69 -4.32
N ILE A 406 -31.59 -13.10 -3.60
CA ILE A 406 -31.48 -14.43 -2.99
C ILE A 406 -31.76 -14.45 -1.48
N LYS A 407 -32.16 -13.33 -0.86
CA LYS A 407 -32.36 -13.21 0.60
C LYS A 407 -33.26 -14.31 1.22
N LYS A 408 -34.18 -14.87 0.42
CA LYS A 408 -35.19 -15.87 0.82
C LYS A 408 -34.92 -17.27 0.28
N THR A 409 -33.79 -17.52 -0.37
CA THR A 409 -33.43 -18.86 -0.82
C THR A 409 -32.98 -19.72 0.35
N ASN A 410 -33.17 -21.04 0.26
CA ASN A 410 -32.65 -22.00 1.24
C ASN A 410 -31.27 -22.56 0.85
N ILE A 411 -30.60 -21.94 -0.13
CA ILE A 411 -29.28 -22.38 -0.61
C ILE A 411 -28.24 -22.09 0.50
N PRO A 412 -27.42 -23.05 0.91
CA PRO A 412 -26.38 -22.77 1.90
C PRO A 412 -25.36 -21.73 1.40
N LEU A 413 -25.07 -20.75 2.25
CA LEU A 413 -24.09 -19.71 1.99
C LEU A 413 -22.79 -20.02 2.74
N LEU A 414 -21.69 -20.09 2.01
CA LEU A 414 -20.35 -20.27 2.53
C LEU A 414 -19.67 -18.89 2.55
N VAL A 415 -19.34 -18.39 3.73
CA VAL A 415 -18.75 -17.05 3.87
C VAL A 415 -17.39 -17.15 4.53
N LEU A 416 -16.43 -16.40 4.00
CA LEU A 416 -15.17 -16.19 4.68
C LEU A 416 -15.43 -15.56 6.05
N ALA A 417 -14.71 -15.98 7.09
CA ALA A 417 -14.88 -15.46 8.44
C ALA A 417 -14.59 -13.95 8.55
N THR A 418 -14.01 -13.33 7.51
CA THR A 418 -13.73 -11.90 7.39
C THR A 418 -14.67 -11.17 6.42
N ALA A 419 -15.56 -11.89 5.74
CA ALA A 419 -16.52 -11.34 4.79
C ALA A 419 -17.50 -10.38 5.48
N SER A 420 -18.17 -9.54 4.70
CA SER A 420 -19.08 -8.52 5.19
C SER A 420 -20.13 -9.08 6.14
N PHE A 421 -20.13 -8.60 7.39
CA PHE A 421 -21.13 -9.02 8.38
C PHE A 421 -22.54 -8.52 8.02
N SER A 422 -22.68 -7.60 7.07
CA SER A 422 -24.01 -7.19 6.58
C SER A 422 -24.78 -8.37 6.00
N VAL A 423 -24.10 -9.33 5.36
CA VAL A 423 -24.69 -10.56 4.81
C VAL A 423 -25.50 -11.32 5.86
N TYR A 424 -24.96 -11.46 7.08
CA TYR A 424 -25.64 -12.11 8.20
C TYR A 424 -27.00 -11.46 8.55
N LYS A 425 -27.10 -10.13 8.42
CA LYS A 425 -28.32 -9.39 8.79
C LYS A 425 -29.46 -9.67 7.80
N TYR A 426 -29.13 -9.83 6.51
CA TYR A 426 -30.12 -9.88 5.43
C TYR A 426 -30.41 -11.28 4.91
N TYR A 427 -29.44 -12.20 4.91
CA TYR A 427 -29.65 -13.57 4.44
C TYR A 427 -30.43 -14.39 5.47
N LYS A 428 -31.50 -15.06 5.04
CA LYS A 428 -32.36 -15.86 5.94
C LYS A 428 -32.15 -17.37 5.82
N GLY A 429 -31.30 -17.80 4.89
CA GLY A 429 -30.90 -19.21 4.74
C GLY A 429 -29.77 -19.61 5.69
N ILE A 430 -29.24 -20.82 5.47
CA ILE A 430 -28.14 -21.39 6.27
C ILE A 430 -26.82 -20.70 5.88
N ILE A 431 -26.01 -20.35 6.87
CA ILE A 431 -24.69 -19.75 6.69
C ILE A 431 -23.64 -20.61 7.38
N TYR A 432 -22.54 -20.89 6.68
CA TYR A 432 -21.36 -21.56 7.21
C TYR A 432 -20.11 -20.68 7.04
N LEU A 433 -19.20 -20.77 8.00
CA LEU A 433 -17.96 -20.01 8.00
C LEU A 433 -16.81 -20.80 7.36
N LEU A 434 -15.92 -20.10 6.67
CA LEU A 434 -14.64 -20.60 6.16
C LEU A 434 -13.49 -19.77 6.78
N TYR A 435 -12.38 -20.42 7.12
CA TYR A 435 -11.22 -19.77 7.75
C TYR A 435 -10.06 -19.70 6.77
N GLN A 436 -9.45 -18.53 6.62
CA GLN A 436 -8.39 -18.28 5.63
C GLN A 436 -6.99 -18.40 6.23
N GLU A 437 -6.06 -18.91 5.42
CA GLU A 437 -4.61 -18.75 5.64
C GLU A 437 -4.19 -17.28 5.49
N GLY A 438 -3.11 -16.90 6.16
CA GLY A 438 -2.50 -15.57 6.04
C GLY A 438 -3.26 -14.46 6.78
N TYR A 439 -4.17 -14.84 7.69
CA TYR A 439 -4.86 -13.92 8.58
C TYR A 439 -4.85 -14.48 10.01
N ASP A 440 -3.94 -13.96 10.84
CA ASP A 440 -3.56 -14.52 12.15
C ASP A 440 -4.75 -14.88 13.03
N LYS A 441 -5.79 -14.04 13.08
CA LYS A 441 -6.97 -14.28 13.91
C LYS A 441 -7.79 -15.48 13.42
N ALA A 442 -7.89 -15.70 12.11
CA ALA A 442 -8.55 -16.88 11.56
C ALA A 442 -7.71 -18.13 11.82
N GLU A 443 -6.39 -18.06 11.64
CA GLU A 443 -5.47 -19.17 11.94
C GLU A 443 -5.53 -19.58 13.42
N GLU A 444 -5.56 -18.63 14.34
CA GLU A 444 -5.69 -18.90 15.77
C GLU A 444 -6.98 -19.68 16.11
N VAL A 445 -8.12 -19.23 15.55
CA VAL A 445 -9.40 -19.91 15.76
C VAL A 445 -9.41 -21.30 15.12
N ALA A 446 -8.88 -21.41 13.89
CA ALA A 446 -8.83 -22.68 13.17
C ALA A 446 -7.95 -23.70 13.90
N ASN A 447 -6.76 -23.30 14.36
CA ASN A 447 -5.87 -24.15 15.15
C ASN A 447 -6.52 -24.61 16.46
N ARG A 448 -7.20 -23.70 17.18
CA ARG A 448 -7.86 -24.03 18.44
C ARG A 448 -9.05 -24.98 18.27
N LYS A 449 -9.78 -24.87 17.16
CA LYS A 449 -10.99 -25.65 16.88
C LYS A 449 -10.75 -26.84 15.94
N GLU A 450 -9.52 -27.05 15.50
CA GLU A 450 -9.13 -28.04 14.49
C GLU A 450 -9.92 -27.89 13.17
N TYR A 451 -10.23 -26.64 12.81
CA TYR A 451 -10.84 -26.34 11.51
C TYR A 451 -9.76 -26.27 10.43
N PRO A 452 -10.08 -26.66 9.19
CA PRO A 452 -9.15 -26.47 8.09
C PRO A 452 -8.99 -24.99 7.76
N LEU A 453 -7.84 -24.70 7.15
CA LEU A 453 -7.53 -23.39 6.61
C LEU A 453 -7.55 -23.45 5.09
N TYR A 454 -8.04 -22.37 4.50
CA TYR A 454 -8.17 -22.21 3.07
C TYR A 454 -7.27 -21.11 2.55
N SER A 455 -6.56 -21.42 1.47
CA SER A 455 -5.71 -20.45 0.80
C SER A 455 -6.59 -19.48 0.00
N VAL A 456 -6.32 -18.18 0.12
CA VAL A 456 -7.04 -17.11 -0.58
C VAL A 456 -6.10 -16.33 -1.50
N GLY A 457 -6.61 -15.94 -2.66
CA GLY A 457 -5.86 -15.23 -3.71
C GLY A 457 -6.45 -13.86 -4.07
N GLY A 458 -7.28 -13.27 -3.21
CA GLY A 458 -7.89 -11.95 -3.44
C GLY A 458 -9.16 -11.95 -4.30
N SER A 459 -9.67 -13.12 -4.67
CA SER A 459 -10.95 -13.26 -5.40
C SER A 459 -11.76 -14.45 -4.89
N VAL A 460 -13.10 -14.35 -4.92
CA VAL A 460 -14.00 -15.42 -4.46
C VAL A 460 -13.70 -16.77 -5.11
N ILE A 461 -13.36 -16.78 -6.42
CA ILE A 461 -13.05 -18.00 -7.16
C ILE A 461 -11.80 -18.72 -6.62
N THR A 462 -10.82 -17.99 -6.08
CA THR A 462 -9.59 -18.59 -5.53
C THR A 462 -9.89 -19.40 -4.28
N LEU A 463 -10.74 -18.86 -3.38
CA LEU A 463 -11.24 -19.58 -2.22
C LEU A 463 -12.13 -20.76 -2.64
N ALA A 464 -13.02 -20.55 -3.60
CA ALA A 464 -13.91 -21.59 -4.11
C ALA A 464 -13.13 -22.79 -4.66
N LEU A 465 -12.06 -22.52 -5.40
CA LEU A 465 -11.18 -23.54 -5.96
C LEU A 465 -10.41 -24.29 -4.86
N ASP A 466 -9.83 -23.59 -3.88
CA ASP A 466 -9.11 -24.26 -2.80
C ASP A 466 -10.02 -25.14 -1.96
N LEU A 467 -11.20 -24.63 -1.58
CA LEU A 467 -12.24 -25.38 -0.91
C LEU A 467 -12.63 -26.64 -1.70
N ALA A 468 -12.81 -26.50 -3.01
CA ALA A 468 -13.15 -27.62 -3.90
C ALA A 468 -12.04 -28.68 -3.93
N ILE A 469 -10.78 -28.27 -4.12
CA ILE A 469 -9.64 -29.20 -4.16
C ILE A 469 -9.52 -29.98 -2.84
N GLN A 470 -9.61 -29.29 -1.70
CA GLN A 470 -9.55 -29.93 -0.38
C GLN A 470 -10.71 -30.91 -0.14
N SER A 471 -11.84 -30.71 -0.83
CA SER A 471 -13.05 -31.53 -0.69
C SER A 471 -13.09 -32.78 -1.57
N LYS A 472 -12.07 -32.99 -2.43
CA LYS A 472 -11.89 -34.19 -3.26
C LYS A 472 -13.13 -34.61 -4.08
N PRO A 473 -13.71 -33.72 -4.90
CA PRO A 473 -14.68 -34.12 -5.92
C PRO A 473 -14.02 -35.05 -6.96
N ASP A 474 -14.82 -35.70 -7.79
CA ASP A 474 -14.34 -36.51 -8.92
C ASP A 474 -13.56 -35.64 -9.93
N LYS A 475 -14.12 -34.45 -10.20
CA LYS A 475 -13.50 -33.41 -11.03
C LYS A 475 -14.06 -32.04 -10.70
N ILE A 476 -13.32 -31.00 -11.08
CA ILE A 476 -13.72 -29.60 -10.96
C ILE A 476 -13.86 -29.00 -12.37
N ILE A 477 -14.94 -28.29 -12.63
CA ILE A 477 -15.21 -27.63 -13.91
C ILE A 477 -15.41 -26.13 -13.63
N LEU A 478 -14.54 -25.29 -14.19
CA LEU A 478 -14.59 -23.84 -14.06
C LEU A 478 -15.40 -23.23 -15.21
N VAL A 479 -16.46 -22.50 -14.86
CA VAL A 479 -17.34 -21.79 -15.80
C VAL A 479 -17.31 -20.29 -15.48
N GLY A 480 -17.14 -19.44 -16.49
CA GLY A 480 -17.06 -17.98 -16.30
C GLY A 480 -15.78 -17.54 -15.59
N ALA A 481 -14.71 -18.34 -15.65
CA ALA A 481 -13.41 -18.05 -15.06
C ALA A 481 -12.49 -17.35 -16.07
N ASP A 482 -12.96 -16.25 -16.66
CA ASP A 482 -12.28 -15.62 -17.80
C ASP A 482 -10.96 -14.93 -17.44
N MET A 483 -10.84 -14.31 -16.26
CA MET A 483 -9.62 -13.60 -15.82
C MET A 483 -9.05 -12.59 -16.84
N ALA A 484 -9.89 -12.03 -17.70
CA ALA A 484 -9.55 -11.06 -18.73
C ALA A 484 -10.79 -10.29 -19.18
N TYR A 485 -10.58 -9.22 -19.94
CA TYR A 485 -11.67 -8.55 -20.65
C TYR A 485 -12.03 -9.34 -21.91
N THR A 486 -12.94 -10.31 -21.79
CA THR A 486 -13.46 -11.04 -22.95
C THR A 486 -14.49 -10.16 -23.68
N ASP A 487 -14.27 -9.90 -24.98
CA ASP A 487 -15.13 -9.07 -25.85
C ASP A 487 -15.42 -7.64 -25.33
N GLY A 488 -14.48 -7.06 -24.58
CA GLY A 488 -14.61 -5.70 -24.03
C GLY A 488 -15.47 -5.60 -22.77
N LYS A 489 -15.71 -6.72 -22.07
CA LYS A 489 -16.48 -6.79 -20.81
C LYS A 489 -15.65 -7.41 -19.68
N GLU A 490 -15.80 -6.88 -18.47
CA GLU A 490 -15.13 -7.39 -17.27
C GLU A 490 -15.93 -8.50 -16.56
N HIS A 491 -17.26 -8.45 -16.66
CA HIS A 491 -18.19 -9.39 -16.04
C HIS A 491 -19.28 -9.82 -17.02
N ALA A 492 -19.84 -11.02 -16.81
CA ALA A 492 -21.03 -11.43 -17.52
C ALA A 492 -22.18 -10.45 -17.28
N PHE A 493 -22.99 -10.25 -18.32
CA PHE A 493 -24.16 -9.40 -18.31
C PHE A 493 -23.92 -7.94 -17.84
N THR A 494 -22.73 -7.38 -18.09
CA THR A 494 -22.47 -5.92 -18.04
C THR A 494 -22.39 -5.33 -19.46
N ASN A 495 -22.61 -4.02 -19.55
CA ASN A 495 -22.42 -3.28 -20.80
C ASN A 495 -20.91 -3.09 -21.08
N GLN A 496 -20.53 -2.90 -22.36
CA GLN A 496 -19.15 -2.62 -22.76
C GLN A 496 -18.58 -1.42 -21.98
N LEU A 497 -17.33 -1.55 -21.54
CA LEU A 497 -16.63 -0.47 -20.86
C LEU A 497 -16.10 0.55 -21.87
N ASP A 498 -16.23 1.85 -21.56
CA ASP A 498 -15.56 2.92 -22.30
C ASP A 498 -14.03 2.71 -22.23
N GLY A 499 -13.36 2.78 -23.38
CA GLY A 499 -11.97 2.34 -23.62
C GLY A 499 -10.85 2.97 -22.78
N LYS A 500 -11.14 3.71 -21.71
CA LYS A 500 -10.14 4.30 -20.80
C LYS A 500 -9.46 3.30 -19.85
N GLN A 501 -10.02 2.09 -19.65
CA GLN A 501 -9.38 1.06 -18.79
C GLN A 501 -8.26 0.26 -19.49
N LEU A 502 -8.00 0.48 -20.78
CA LEU A 502 -7.07 -0.34 -21.57
C LEU A 502 -5.60 0.10 -21.51
N GLU A 503 -5.29 1.35 -21.13
CA GLU A 503 -3.93 1.89 -21.24
C GLU A 503 -2.89 1.21 -20.31
N ASN A 504 -3.33 0.48 -19.27
CA ASN A 504 -2.45 -0.15 -18.27
C ASN A 504 -2.70 -1.67 -18.07
N GLY A 505 -3.33 -2.34 -19.05
CA GLY A 505 -3.59 -3.78 -19.00
C GLY A 505 -2.35 -4.63 -19.33
N ARG A 506 -2.31 -5.86 -18.81
CA ARG A 506 -1.33 -6.88 -19.19
C ARG A 506 -1.86 -7.69 -20.36
N LEU A 507 -0.99 -8.05 -21.29
CA LEU A 507 -1.31 -8.97 -22.38
C LEU A 507 -1.00 -10.40 -21.94
N VAL A 508 -1.98 -11.29 -21.99
CA VAL A 508 -1.86 -12.70 -21.57
C VAL A 508 -2.40 -13.65 -22.64
N GLU A 509 -1.93 -14.90 -22.64
CA GLU A 509 -2.40 -15.93 -23.57
C GLU A 509 -3.92 -16.16 -23.41
N LYS A 510 -4.62 -16.33 -24.53
CA LYS A 510 -6.06 -16.61 -24.58
C LYS A 510 -6.32 -18.11 -24.81
N ILE A 511 -7.41 -18.61 -24.24
CA ILE A 511 -7.94 -19.95 -24.58
C ILE A 511 -8.25 -20.02 -26.08
N GLY A 512 -7.83 -21.11 -26.72
CA GLY A 512 -7.94 -21.27 -28.19
C GLY A 512 -6.87 -20.54 -29.01
N GLY A 513 -5.92 -19.87 -28.35
CA GLY A 513 -4.77 -19.22 -28.99
C GLY A 513 -4.89 -17.70 -29.13
N GLY A 514 -3.76 -17.04 -29.34
CA GLY A 514 -3.65 -15.58 -29.37
C GLY A 514 -3.52 -14.96 -27.97
N TYR A 515 -3.83 -13.67 -27.88
CA TYR A 515 -3.65 -12.89 -26.65
C TYR A 515 -4.89 -12.06 -26.32
N VAL A 516 -5.10 -11.80 -25.03
CA VAL A 516 -6.18 -10.96 -24.49
C VAL A 516 -5.63 -10.01 -23.43
N THR A 517 -6.22 -8.82 -23.33
CA THR A 517 -5.86 -7.84 -22.31
C THR A 517 -6.55 -8.16 -20.98
N THR A 518 -5.82 -8.08 -19.88
CA THR A 518 -6.30 -8.31 -18.51
C THR A 518 -5.81 -7.22 -17.56
N THR A 519 -6.49 -7.01 -16.43
CA THR A 519 -5.99 -6.09 -15.38
C THR A 519 -4.88 -6.76 -14.56
N LYS A 520 -4.12 -5.96 -13.81
CA LYS A 520 -3.14 -6.49 -12.84
C LYS A 520 -3.81 -7.43 -11.82
N ASN A 521 -5.00 -7.09 -11.32
CA ASN A 521 -5.75 -7.91 -10.36
C ASN A 521 -6.18 -9.26 -10.94
N LEU A 522 -6.78 -9.27 -12.13
CA LEU A 522 -7.21 -10.50 -12.78
C LEU A 522 -6.01 -11.42 -13.12
N ASP A 523 -4.88 -10.84 -13.54
CA ASP A 523 -3.63 -11.59 -13.75
C ASP A 523 -3.07 -12.17 -12.44
N ILE A 524 -3.18 -11.45 -11.32
CA ILE A 524 -2.81 -11.96 -9.99
C ILE A 524 -3.68 -13.17 -9.63
N TYR A 525 -4.99 -13.11 -9.85
CA TYR A 525 -5.90 -14.23 -9.56
C TYR A 525 -5.59 -15.45 -10.44
N ARG A 526 -5.35 -15.22 -11.74
CA ARG A 526 -4.93 -16.25 -12.69
C ARG A 526 -3.65 -16.95 -12.22
N LYS A 527 -2.58 -16.20 -11.95
CA LYS A 527 -1.30 -16.74 -11.48
C LYS A 527 -1.41 -17.45 -10.13
N TRP A 528 -2.30 -16.96 -9.26
CA TRP A 528 -2.58 -17.64 -7.99
C TRP A 528 -3.19 -19.03 -8.25
N ILE A 529 -4.16 -19.14 -9.16
CA ILE A 529 -4.78 -20.43 -9.55
C ILE A 529 -3.71 -21.37 -10.11
N GLU A 530 -2.89 -20.89 -11.05
CA GLU A 530 -1.81 -21.68 -11.65
C GLU A 530 -0.84 -22.22 -10.59
N LYS A 531 -0.40 -21.36 -9.65
CA LYS A 531 0.46 -21.76 -8.54
C LYS A 531 -0.22 -22.77 -7.61
N ARG A 532 -1.53 -22.65 -7.40
CA ARG A 532 -2.29 -23.59 -6.55
C ARG A 532 -2.40 -24.97 -7.19
N LEU A 533 -2.54 -25.03 -8.51
CA LEU A 533 -2.62 -26.27 -9.30
C LEU A 533 -1.27 -26.98 -9.48
N GLN A 534 -0.15 -26.28 -9.25
CA GLN A 534 1.20 -26.87 -9.24
C GLN A 534 1.55 -27.61 -7.94
N LYS A 535 0.73 -27.47 -6.88
CA LYS A 535 0.89 -28.23 -5.62
C LYS A 535 0.31 -29.64 -5.75
N ASP A 536 0.32 -30.41 -4.66
CA ASP A 536 -0.35 -31.71 -4.59
C ASP A 536 -1.87 -31.53 -4.80
N VAL A 537 -2.32 -31.80 -6.04
CA VAL A 537 -3.72 -31.73 -6.48
C VAL A 537 -4.07 -33.04 -7.18
N ASP A 538 -4.84 -33.87 -6.50
CA ASP A 538 -5.27 -35.19 -7.01
C ASP A 538 -6.53 -35.13 -7.89
N VAL A 539 -7.06 -33.92 -8.17
CA VAL A 539 -8.32 -33.71 -8.87
C VAL A 539 -8.09 -32.99 -10.19
N LYS A 540 -8.65 -33.52 -11.29
CA LYS A 540 -8.61 -32.84 -12.59
C LYS A 540 -9.46 -31.57 -12.57
N VAL A 541 -8.88 -30.47 -13.04
CA VAL A 541 -9.54 -29.17 -13.16
C VAL A 541 -9.69 -28.81 -14.63
N TYR A 542 -10.94 -28.72 -15.09
CA TYR A 542 -11.29 -28.32 -16.45
C TYR A 542 -11.66 -26.84 -16.48
N ASN A 543 -11.24 -26.12 -17.52
CA ASN A 543 -11.66 -24.76 -17.78
C ASN A 543 -12.41 -24.70 -19.10
N VAL A 544 -13.69 -24.34 -19.04
CA VAL A 544 -14.58 -24.26 -20.21
C VAL A 544 -14.89 -22.80 -20.59
N SER A 545 -14.17 -21.85 -19.99
CA SER A 545 -14.33 -20.41 -20.23
C SER A 545 -13.62 -19.95 -21.51
N HIS A 546 -13.76 -18.67 -21.89
CA HIS A 546 -13.22 -18.13 -23.16
C HIS A 546 -12.23 -16.96 -22.99
N GLY A 547 -11.78 -16.71 -21.76
CA GLY A 547 -10.84 -15.64 -21.42
C GLY A 547 -9.36 -16.06 -21.47
N ALA A 548 -8.59 -15.58 -20.49
CA ALA A 548 -7.19 -15.89 -20.34
C ALA A 548 -6.98 -17.38 -20.05
N LYS A 549 -5.92 -17.92 -20.64
CA LYS A 549 -5.45 -19.27 -20.40
C LYS A 549 -4.93 -19.40 -18.96
N ILE A 550 -5.42 -20.42 -18.26
CA ILE A 550 -5.01 -20.75 -16.89
C ILE A 550 -4.19 -22.04 -16.93
N HIS A 551 -2.87 -21.92 -16.82
CA HIS A 551 -1.98 -23.08 -16.83
C HIS A 551 -2.27 -24.04 -15.67
N GLY A 552 -2.23 -25.35 -15.97
CA GLY A 552 -2.62 -26.41 -15.02
C GLY A 552 -4.09 -26.83 -15.11
N THR A 553 -4.91 -26.12 -15.89
CA THR A 553 -6.27 -26.56 -16.25
C THR A 553 -6.29 -27.30 -17.59
N VAL A 554 -7.30 -28.16 -17.79
CA VAL A 554 -7.59 -28.80 -19.07
C VAL A 554 -8.63 -27.96 -19.83
N GLU A 555 -8.24 -27.41 -20.97
CA GLU A 555 -9.11 -26.64 -21.85
C GLU A 555 -9.98 -27.59 -22.68
N THR A 556 -11.30 -27.51 -22.53
CA THR A 556 -12.23 -28.36 -23.29
C THR A 556 -13.64 -27.77 -23.29
N SER A 557 -14.58 -28.42 -23.98
CA SER A 557 -16.00 -28.04 -23.94
C SER A 557 -16.66 -28.56 -22.66
N PHE A 558 -17.75 -27.91 -22.23
CA PHE A 558 -18.53 -28.37 -21.06
C PHE A 558 -18.98 -29.83 -21.18
N LEU A 559 -19.38 -30.26 -22.38
CA LEU A 559 -19.78 -31.63 -22.65
C LEU A 559 -18.64 -32.63 -22.38
N HIS A 560 -17.48 -32.37 -22.98
CA HIS A 560 -16.32 -33.24 -22.83
C HIS A 560 -15.80 -33.28 -21.38
N ALA A 561 -15.84 -32.15 -20.67
CA ALA A 561 -15.48 -32.10 -19.25
C ALA A 561 -16.40 -33.01 -18.40
N ILE A 562 -17.69 -33.08 -18.72
CA ILE A 562 -18.62 -33.99 -18.04
C ILE A 562 -18.36 -35.44 -18.43
N GLU A 563 -18.16 -35.74 -19.71
CA GLU A 563 -18.12 -37.11 -20.25
C GLU A 563 -16.74 -37.80 -20.17
N ASP A 564 -15.69 -37.09 -19.75
CA ASP A 564 -14.28 -37.58 -19.78
C ASP A 564 -13.81 -38.00 -21.18
N MET A 565 -14.26 -37.29 -22.21
CA MET A 565 -13.76 -37.48 -23.57
C MET A 565 -12.53 -36.60 -23.76
N GLU A 566 -11.40 -37.21 -24.10
CA GLU A 566 -10.14 -36.51 -24.46
C GLU A 566 -10.24 -35.75 -25.79
#